data_AF-A0A101VLC3-F1
#
_entry.id   AF-A0A101VLC3-F1
#
_cell.length_a   1.000
_cell.length_b   1.000
_cell.length_c   1.000
_cell.angle_alpha   90.00
_cell.angle_beta   90.00
_cell.angle_gamma   90.00
#
_symmetry.space_group_name_H-M   'P 1'
#
loop_
_entity.id
_entity.type
_entity.pdbx_description
1 polymer ?
#
loop_
_entity_poly.entity_id
_entity_poly.type
_entity_poly.pdbx_seq_one_letter_code
_entity_poly.pdbx_strand_id
1 'polypeptide(L)'
;MAGLHYWTALQAALCGFLLTAAVMAAAEDGAAVVNLENGRAIAQANCAECHAIARDDQIPTRANADTAFRDLHRRFPINMLTDAAKTGTIEGHDEMAGFDFSLNDVRDLLGYIDSLAPEQAGRYLGG
;
A
#
# COMPACT_ATOMS: atom_id res chain seq x y z
N MET A 1 -53.14 10.25 -36.70
CA MET A 1 -51.91 10.89 -36.20
C MET A 1 -51.53 10.32 -34.82
N ALA A 2 -51.30 8.99 -34.73
CA ALA A 2 -50.91 8.34 -33.46
C ALA A 2 -49.68 7.42 -33.64
N GLY A 3 -49.18 7.24 -34.87
CA GLY A 3 -48.20 6.22 -35.23
C GLY A 3 -46.74 6.47 -34.83
N LEU A 4 -46.38 7.70 -34.49
CA LEU A 4 -44.98 8.12 -34.35
C LEU A 4 -44.45 8.13 -32.91
N HIS A 5 -45.30 7.88 -31.90
CA HIS A 5 -44.91 7.93 -30.49
C HIS A 5 -44.46 6.58 -29.90
N TYR A 6 -44.63 5.49 -30.64
CA TYR A 6 -44.25 4.15 -30.16
C TYR A 6 -42.77 3.81 -30.39
N TRP A 7 -42.15 4.47 -31.38
CA TRP A 7 -40.75 4.21 -31.76
C TRP A 7 -39.74 4.82 -30.78
N THR A 8 -40.08 5.94 -30.13
CA THR A 8 -39.20 6.61 -29.17
C THR A 8 -39.14 5.91 -27.81
N ALA A 9 -40.17 5.15 -27.44
CA ALA A 9 -40.23 4.46 -26.15
C ALA A 9 -39.37 3.18 -26.12
N LEU A 10 -39.26 2.45 -27.24
CA LEU A 10 -38.44 1.23 -27.32
C LEU A 10 -36.93 1.52 -27.35
N GLN A 11 -36.52 2.68 -27.89
CA GLN A 11 -35.10 3.04 -28.03
C GLN A 11 -34.47 3.53 -26.70
N ALA A 12 -35.27 4.04 -25.77
CA ALA A 12 -34.80 4.50 -24.46
C ALA A 12 -34.56 3.33 -23.47
N ALA A 13 -35.33 2.25 -23.58
CA ALA A 13 -35.26 1.11 -22.66
C ALA A 13 -33.98 0.26 -22.83
N LEU A 14 -33.48 0.13 -24.06
CA LEU A 14 -32.25 -0.63 -24.36
C LEU A 14 -30.97 0.10 -23.94
N CYS A 15 -30.93 1.44 -24.02
CA CYS A 15 -29.78 2.22 -23.56
C CYS A 15 -29.66 2.28 -22.03
N GLY A 16 -30.79 2.26 -21.30
CA GLY A 16 -30.77 2.28 -19.83
C GLY A 16 -30.27 0.98 -19.19
N PHE A 17 -30.50 -0.16 -19.83
CA PHE A 17 -30.08 -1.47 -19.30
C PHE A 17 -28.59 -1.77 -19.53
N LEU A 18 -27.99 -1.25 -20.60
CA LEU A 18 -26.56 -1.45 -20.89
C LEU A 18 -25.64 -0.56 -20.04
N LEU A 19 -26.13 0.58 -19.55
CA LEU A 19 -25.33 1.51 -18.73
C LEU A 19 -25.24 1.11 -17.24
N THR A 20 -26.13 0.24 -16.75
CA THR A 20 -26.10 -0.20 -15.35
C THR A 20 -25.20 -1.41 -15.11
N ALA A 21 -24.93 -2.24 -16.13
CA ALA A 21 -24.06 -3.41 -15.99
C ALA A 21 -22.55 -3.07 -16.02
N ALA A 22 -22.15 -1.93 -16.59
CA ALA A 22 -20.74 -1.56 -16.75
C ALA A 22 -20.09 -0.98 -15.48
N VAL A 23 -20.87 -0.59 -14.47
CA VAL A 23 -20.36 0.07 -13.24
C VAL A 23 -19.90 -0.94 -12.16
N MET A 24 -20.29 -2.21 -12.25
CA MET A 24 -19.97 -3.21 -11.21
C MET A 24 -18.64 -3.95 -11.42
N ALA A 25 -17.89 -3.69 -12.49
CA ALA A 25 -16.71 -4.47 -12.88
C ALA A 25 -15.35 -3.86 -12.50
N ALA A 26 -15.32 -2.72 -11.78
CA ALA A 26 -14.08 -2.02 -11.46
C ALA A 26 -13.94 -1.71 -9.97
N ALA A 27 -14.05 -2.74 -9.13
CA ALA A 27 -13.60 -2.68 -7.74
C ALA A 27 -13.32 -4.10 -7.22
N GLU A 28 -12.49 -4.86 -7.92
CA GLU A 28 -11.74 -5.90 -7.22
C GLU A 28 -10.54 -5.19 -6.56
N ASP A 29 -10.80 -4.52 -5.44
CA ASP A 29 -9.77 -4.26 -4.42
C ASP A 29 -9.40 -5.62 -3.80
N GLY A 30 -8.85 -6.51 -4.62
CA GLY A 30 -8.16 -7.69 -4.16
C GLY A 30 -6.88 -7.18 -3.53
N ALA A 31 -6.90 -7.00 -2.20
CA ALA A 31 -5.68 -6.75 -1.45
C ALA A 31 -4.67 -7.83 -1.86
N ALA A 32 -3.69 -7.44 -2.68
CA ALA A 32 -2.65 -8.35 -3.14
C ALA A 32 -2.06 -9.03 -1.90
N VAL A 33 -1.91 -10.36 -1.96
CA VAL A 33 -1.33 -11.13 -0.86
C VAL A 33 0.05 -10.58 -0.58
N VAL A 34 0.24 -10.04 0.64
CA VAL A 34 1.51 -9.47 1.08
C VAL A 34 2.59 -10.55 1.07
N ASN A 35 3.66 -10.32 0.32
CA ASN A 35 4.83 -11.18 0.25
C ASN A 35 5.93 -10.67 1.19
N LEU A 36 5.95 -11.21 2.41
CA LEU A 36 6.92 -10.81 3.44
C LEU A 36 8.38 -11.07 3.04
N GLU A 37 8.64 -12.07 2.20
CA GLU A 37 10.00 -12.36 1.74
C GLU A 37 10.49 -11.30 0.75
N ASN A 38 9.60 -10.84 -0.15
CA ASN A 38 9.91 -9.70 -1.02
C ASN A 38 10.15 -8.43 -0.19
N GLY A 39 9.27 -8.15 0.78
CA GLY A 39 9.44 -7.01 1.69
C GLY A 39 10.76 -7.02 2.45
N ARG A 40 11.17 -8.20 2.93
CA ARG A 40 12.48 -8.40 3.56
C ARG A 40 13.63 -8.16 2.58
N ALA A 41 13.53 -8.66 1.35
CA ALA A 41 14.56 -8.47 0.33
C ALA A 41 14.73 -6.98 -0.02
N ILE A 42 13.62 -6.23 -0.15
CA ILE A 42 13.63 -4.78 -0.36
C ILE A 42 14.32 -4.08 0.82
N ALA A 43 13.96 -4.43 2.06
CA ALA A 43 14.57 -3.85 3.25
C ALA A 43 16.09 -4.13 3.31
N GLN A 44 16.51 -5.35 2.96
CA GLN A 44 17.92 -5.73 2.94
C GLN A 44 18.70 -4.93 1.89
N ALA A 45 18.13 -4.71 0.71
CA ALA A 45 18.79 -4.03 -0.39
C ALA A 45 18.86 -2.50 -0.20
N ASN A 46 17.85 -1.90 0.45
CA ASN A 46 17.68 -0.44 0.45
C ASN A 46 17.76 0.21 1.84
N CYS A 47 17.55 -0.54 2.92
CA CYS A 47 17.36 0.04 4.25
C CYS A 47 18.43 -0.41 5.26
N ALA A 48 19.06 -1.58 5.05
CA ALA A 48 19.94 -2.22 6.03
C ALA A 48 21.26 -1.46 6.32
N GLU A 49 21.65 -0.50 5.49
CA GLU A 49 22.81 0.35 5.78
C GLU A 49 22.58 1.26 7.01
N CYS A 50 21.33 1.72 7.17
CA CYS A 50 20.96 2.72 8.18
C CYS A 50 19.88 2.24 9.15
N HIS A 51 19.32 1.05 8.97
CA HIS A 51 18.28 0.51 9.84
C HIS A 51 18.62 -0.91 10.28
N ALA A 52 18.31 -1.20 11.55
CA ALA A 52 18.11 -2.56 12.02
C ALA A 52 16.76 -3.06 11.46
N ILE A 53 16.81 -3.98 10.50
CA ILE A 53 15.66 -4.47 9.72
C ILE A 53 15.14 -5.83 10.20
N ALA A 54 15.78 -6.46 11.18
CA ALA A 54 15.37 -7.74 11.75
C ALA A 54 14.93 -7.61 13.22
N ARG A 55 14.54 -8.73 13.83
CA ARG A 55 14.11 -8.74 15.25
C ARG A 55 15.28 -8.58 16.22
N ASP A 56 16.45 -9.07 15.83
CA ASP A 56 17.60 -9.35 16.68
C ASP A 56 18.92 -8.81 16.12
N ASP A 57 18.88 -8.06 15.03
CA ASP A 57 20.06 -7.40 14.49
C ASP A 57 20.49 -6.20 15.34
N GLN A 58 21.80 -5.99 15.34
CA GLN A 58 22.43 -4.83 15.96
C GLN A 58 22.10 -3.58 15.14
N ILE A 59 21.95 -2.46 15.84
CA ILE A 59 21.74 -1.15 15.22
C ILE A 59 23.05 -0.76 14.51
N PRO A 60 23.03 -0.48 13.20
CA PRO A 60 24.23 -0.05 12.48
C PRO A 60 24.82 1.22 13.10
N THR A 61 26.15 1.38 13.08
CA THR A 61 26.82 2.56 13.67
C THR A 61 26.39 3.88 13.04
N ARG A 62 25.95 3.86 11.77
CA ARG A 62 25.44 5.03 11.05
C ARG A 62 23.94 5.28 11.26
N ALA A 63 23.26 4.37 11.95
CA ALA A 63 21.83 4.47 12.23
C ALA A 63 21.56 5.30 13.49
N ASN A 64 20.40 5.94 13.53
CA ASN A 64 19.83 6.40 14.79
C ASN A 64 19.25 5.18 15.54
N ALA A 65 19.55 5.02 16.82
CA ALA A 65 19.08 3.91 17.63
C ALA A 65 17.54 3.79 17.68
N ASP A 66 16.83 4.88 17.41
CA ASP A 66 15.36 4.94 17.43
C ASP A 66 14.70 4.51 16.10
N THR A 67 15.47 4.00 15.12
CA THR A 67 14.96 3.67 13.77
C THR A 67 14.92 2.18 13.44
N ALA A 68 15.16 1.30 14.41
CA ALA A 68 14.98 -0.14 14.20
C ALA A 68 13.54 -0.44 13.76
N PHE A 69 13.36 -1.22 12.70
CA PHE A 69 12.04 -1.51 12.13
C PHE A 69 11.08 -2.10 13.17
N ARG A 70 11.60 -3.00 14.01
CA ARG A 70 10.89 -3.61 15.14
C ARG A 70 10.36 -2.60 16.16
N ASP A 71 10.88 -1.38 16.21
CA ASP A 71 10.52 -0.34 17.18
C ASP A 71 9.76 0.84 16.56
N LEU A 72 9.62 0.90 15.22
CA LEU A 72 8.84 1.94 14.52
C LEU A 72 7.38 1.99 15.02
N HIS A 73 6.88 0.85 15.48
CA HIS A 73 5.56 0.74 16.10
C HIS A 73 5.40 1.52 17.43
N ARG A 74 6.43 2.16 17.95
CA ARG A 74 6.30 2.97 19.18
C ARG A 74 6.02 4.43 18.87
N ARG A 75 6.13 4.83 17.61
CA ARG A 75 6.16 6.23 17.15
C ARG A 75 4.90 6.63 16.36
N PHE A 76 3.81 5.89 16.55
CA PHE A 76 2.66 5.89 15.66
C PHE A 76 1.81 7.18 15.59
N PRO A 77 1.12 7.42 14.44
CA PRO A 77 1.39 6.86 13.10
C PRO A 77 2.53 7.62 12.41
N ILE A 78 3.37 6.88 11.68
CA ILE A 78 4.41 7.50 10.83
C ILE A 78 3.75 7.86 9.50
N ASN A 79 3.45 9.15 9.32
CA ASN A 79 2.72 9.67 8.15
C ASN A 79 3.38 9.24 6.83
N MET A 80 4.70 9.35 6.73
CA MET A 80 5.47 8.94 5.55
C MET A 80 5.20 7.50 5.10
N LEU A 81 5.11 6.54 6.05
CA LEU A 81 4.81 5.14 5.71
C LEU A 81 3.35 4.94 5.30
N THR A 82 2.45 5.73 5.86
CA THR A 82 1.02 5.72 5.51
C THR A 82 0.78 6.32 4.13
N ASP A 83 1.58 7.32 3.75
CA ASP A 83 1.53 7.94 2.42
C ASP A 83 2.19 7.04 1.39
N ALA A 84 3.33 6.43 1.71
CA ALA A 84 3.99 5.44 0.85
C ALA A 84 3.04 4.28 0.48
N ALA A 85 2.21 3.82 1.42
CA ALA A 85 1.19 2.79 1.15
C ALA A 85 0.19 3.19 0.06
N LYS A 86 -0.03 4.49 -0.15
CA LYS A 86 -0.96 5.05 -1.15
C LYS A 86 -0.26 5.45 -2.45
N THR A 87 1.01 5.85 -2.39
CA THR A 87 1.72 6.46 -3.52
C THR A 87 2.75 5.53 -4.15
N GLY A 88 3.27 4.54 -3.42
CA GLY A 88 4.42 3.74 -3.83
C GLY A 88 5.77 4.41 -3.54
N THR A 89 5.77 5.64 -3.04
CA THR A 89 6.97 6.45 -2.87
C THR A 89 7.21 6.73 -1.39
N ILE A 90 8.45 6.50 -0.94
CA ILE A 90 8.92 6.96 0.36
C ILE A 90 9.64 8.28 0.13
N GLU A 91 8.99 9.39 0.53
CA GLU A 91 9.62 10.70 0.55
C GLU A 91 10.66 10.71 1.70
N GLY A 92 11.94 10.63 1.35
CA GLY A 92 13.03 10.63 2.33
C GLY A 92 13.00 11.85 3.27
N HIS A 93 13.69 11.75 4.40
CA HIS A 93 13.84 12.87 5.34
C HIS A 93 15.21 12.85 6.00
N ASP A 94 15.73 14.03 6.35
CA ASP A 94 17.06 14.21 6.93
C ASP A 94 18.15 13.50 6.10
N GLU A 95 18.77 12.46 6.66
CA GLU A 95 19.79 11.61 6.03
C GLU A 95 19.20 10.38 5.32
N MET A 96 17.90 10.11 5.47
CA MET A 96 17.23 8.98 4.83
C MET A 96 16.93 9.31 3.36
N ALA A 97 17.43 8.45 2.47
CA ALA A 97 17.13 8.55 1.04
C ALA A 97 15.62 8.39 0.76
N GLY A 98 15.15 9.04 -0.30
CA GLY A 98 13.84 8.77 -0.87
C GLY A 98 13.88 7.56 -1.80
N PHE A 99 12.77 6.84 -1.89
CA PHE A 99 12.65 5.64 -2.71
C PHE A 99 11.37 5.67 -3.53
N ASP A 100 11.47 5.29 -4.80
CA ASP A 100 10.33 5.12 -5.69
C ASP A 100 10.15 3.63 -5.99
N PHE A 101 9.12 3.02 -5.40
CA PHE A 101 8.83 1.60 -5.50
C PHE A 101 7.49 1.40 -6.19
N SER A 102 7.21 0.17 -6.65
CA SER A 102 5.85 -0.16 -7.04
C SER A 102 4.94 -0.17 -5.79
N LEU A 103 3.64 0.07 -5.97
CA LEU A 103 2.68 -0.03 -4.87
C LEU A 103 2.71 -1.42 -4.21
N ASN A 104 2.95 -2.48 -4.98
CA ASN A 104 3.07 -3.83 -4.44
C ASN A 104 4.33 -3.98 -3.57
N ASP A 105 5.46 -3.45 -4.03
CA ASP A 105 6.72 -3.51 -3.28
C ASP A 105 6.64 -2.72 -1.97
N VAL A 106 5.98 -1.55 -1.97
CA VAL A 106 5.74 -0.83 -0.71
C VAL A 106 4.83 -1.62 0.22
N ARG A 107 3.76 -2.23 -0.30
CA ARG A 107 2.86 -3.05 0.53
C ARG A 107 3.59 -4.25 1.13
N ASP A 108 4.46 -4.90 0.37
CA ASP A 108 5.29 -6.00 0.84
C ASP A 108 6.29 -5.53 1.91
N LEU A 109 6.98 -4.40 1.67
CA LEU A 109 7.92 -3.80 2.61
C LEU A 109 7.23 -3.42 3.93
N LEU A 110 6.10 -2.71 3.86
CA LEU A 110 5.32 -2.31 5.03
C LEU A 110 4.74 -3.53 5.76
N GLY A 111 4.30 -4.55 5.02
CA GLY A 111 3.88 -5.82 5.59
C GLY A 111 5.00 -6.53 6.35
N TYR A 112 6.23 -6.51 5.80
CA TYR A 112 7.39 -7.03 6.49
C TYR A 112 7.70 -6.22 7.76
N ILE A 113 7.69 -4.89 7.71
CA ILE A 113 7.87 -4.01 8.88
C ILE A 113 6.83 -4.35 9.97
N ASP A 114 5.54 -4.41 9.60
CA ASP A 114 4.45 -4.75 10.52
C ASP A 114 4.62 -6.14 11.14
N SER A 115 5.14 -7.11 10.37
CA SER A 115 5.37 -8.46 10.87
C SER A 115 6.35 -8.48 12.04
N LEU A 116 7.28 -7.52 12.13
CA LEU A 116 8.26 -7.42 13.22
C LEU A 116 7.65 -6.99 14.55
N ALA A 117 6.40 -6.48 14.56
CA ALA A 117 5.65 -6.12 15.75
C ALA A 117 4.27 -6.83 15.78
N PRO A 118 4.24 -8.14 16.11
CA PRO A 118 3.04 -8.98 15.94
C PRO A 118 1.80 -8.49 16.70
N GLU A 119 1.98 -7.80 17.84
CA GLU A 119 0.86 -7.26 18.61
C GLU A 119 0.09 -6.13 17.90
N GLN A 120 0.65 -5.56 16.82
CA GLN A 120 0.09 -4.39 16.14
C GLN A 120 0.16 -4.47 14.59
N ALA A 121 0.10 -5.68 14.04
CA ALA A 121 0.14 -5.90 12.59
C ALA A 121 -1.02 -5.21 11.84
N GLY A 122 -0.76 -4.72 10.62
CA GLY A 122 -1.77 -4.17 9.72
C GLY A 122 -1.96 -2.66 9.83
N ARG A 123 -1.03 -1.92 10.43
CA ARG A 123 -1.22 -0.49 10.67
C ARG A 123 -1.01 0.36 9.44
N TYR A 124 -0.03 0.02 8.62
CA TYR A 124 0.27 0.83 7.44
C TYR A 124 -0.55 0.39 6.22
N LEU A 125 -1.19 -0.78 6.28
CA LEU A 125 -1.95 -1.37 5.18
C LEU A 125 -3.47 -1.12 5.29
N GLY A 126 -3.89 -0.23 6.21
CA GLY A 126 -5.28 0.26 6.29
C GLY A 126 -6.30 -0.80 6.67
N GLY A 127 -6.10 -1.44 7.83
CA GLY A 127 -7.01 -2.46 8.37
C GLY A 127 -8.50 -2.17 8.27
#